data_AF-A0AAE4C0X5-F1
#
_entry.id   AF-A0AAE4C0X5-F1
#
_cell.length_a   1.000
_cell.length_b   1.000
_cell.length_c   1.000
_cell.angle_alpha   90.00
_cell.angle_beta   90.00
_cell.angle_gamma   90.00
#
_symmetry.space_group_name_H-M   'P 1'
#
loop_
_entity.id
_entity.type
_entity.pdbx_description
1 polymer ?
#
loop_
_entity_poly.entity_id
_entity_poly.type
_entity_poly.pdbx_seq_one_letter_code
_entity_poly.pdbx_strand_id
1 'polypeptide(L)'
;MKNTKLSGLSIDELTKEDKKRSAIFISYCIIIGIMIGASIYATIKNGFSVISLLSIFFIPMYLIIWNNYREVRKEIRSRKSN
;
A
#
# COMPACT_ATOMS: atom_id res chain seq x y z
N MET A 1 8.49 16.17 0.57
CA MET A 1 8.80 16.76 -0.76
C MET A 1 7.48 17.05 -1.46
N LYS A 2 7.25 18.31 -1.82
CA LYS A 2 5.98 18.88 -2.32
C LYS A 2 5.64 18.29 -3.70
N ASN A 3 4.38 17.89 -3.91
CA ASN A 3 3.83 17.29 -5.15
C ASN A 3 3.74 18.30 -6.32
N THR A 4 4.83 19.02 -6.59
CA THR A 4 4.91 20.09 -7.61
C THR A 4 4.79 19.55 -9.05
N LYS A 5 4.88 18.23 -9.26
CA LYS A 5 4.76 17.61 -10.59
C LYS A 5 3.32 17.49 -11.10
N LEU A 6 2.32 17.40 -10.23
CA LEU A 6 0.92 17.23 -10.62
C LEU A 6 0.22 18.57 -10.91
N SER A 7 0.59 19.64 -10.21
CA SER A 7 -0.01 20.99 -10.41
C SER A 7 0.40 21.67 -11.71
N GLY A 8 1.38 21.15 -12.45
CA GLY A 8 1.85 21.71 -13.72
C GLY A 8 1.29 21.02 -14.97
N LEU A 9 0.45 19.99 -14.81
CA LEU A 9 -0.02 19.15 -15.91
C LEU A 9 -1.42 19.59 -16.38
N SER A 10 -1.64 19.66 -17.69
CA SER A 10 -2.97 19.92 -18.26
C SER A 10 -3.93 18.75 -18.00
N ILE A 11 -5.25 19.00 -18.00
CA ILE A 11 -6.30 18.02 -17.69
C ILE A 11 -6.17 16.75 -18.55
N ASP A 12 -5.79 16.89 -19.81
CA ASP A 12 -5.59 15.77 -20.74
C ASP A 12 -4.35 14.93 -20.42
N GLU A 13 -3.26 15.57 -20.01
CA GLU A 13 -2.03 14.88 -19.60
C GLU A 13 -2.23 14.15 -18.27
N LEU A 14 -3.01 14.74 -17.37
CA LEU A 14 -3.36 14.14 -16.08
C LEU A 14 -4.23 12.88 -16.28
N THR A 15 -5.15 12.92 -17.24
CA THR A 15 -6.00 11.77 -17.60
C THR A 15 -5.20 10.63 -18.24
N LYS A 16 -4.17 10.94 -19.04
CA LYS A 16 -3.27 9.95 -19.62
C LYS A 16 -2.33 9.33 -18.57
N GLU A 17 -1.81 10.13 -17.65
CA GLU A 17 -1.05 9.64 -16.49
C GLU A 17 -1.88 8.73 -15.60
N ASP A 18 -3.16 9.07 -15.36
CA ASP A 18 -4.06 8.30 -14.52
C ASP A 18 -4.34 6.90 -15.12
N LYS A 19 -4.66 6.82 -16.41
CA LYS A 19 -4.82 5.52 -17.11
C LYS A 19 -3.54 4.68 -17.06
N LYS A 20 -2.37 5.29 -17.23
CA LYS A 20 -1.08 4.60 -17.19
C LYS A 20 -0.80 4.05 -15.77
N ARG A 21 -1.05 4.86 -14.74
CA ARG A 21 -0.88 4.47 -13.34
C ARG A 21 -1.89 3.40 -12.91
N SER A 22 -3.13 3.48 -13.40
CA SER A 22 -4.17 2.48 -13.14
C SER A 22 -3.84 1.12 -13.77
N ALA A 23 -3.30 1.10 -14.98
CA ALA A 23 -2.80 -0.14 -15.61
C ALA A 23 -1.65 -0.77 -14.81
N ILE A 24 -0.69 0.05 -14.35
CA ILE A 24 0.41 -0.42 -13.50
C ILE A 24 -0.15 -0.95 -12.17
N PHE A 25 -1.10 -0.25 -11.55
CA PHE A 25 -1.74 -0.68 -10.31
C PHE A 25 -2.46 -2.02 -10.44
N ILE A 26 -3.21 -2.23 -11.53
CA ILE A 26 -3.86 -3.50 -11.85
C ILE A 26 -2.83 -4.62 -12.01
N SER A 27 -1.75 -4.36 -12.75
CA SER A 27 -0.67 -5.35 -12.90
C SER A 27 -0.03 -5.73 -11.57
N TYR A 28 0.20 -4.75 -10.68
CA TYR A 28 0.70 -4.99 -9.33
C TYR A 28 -0.27 -5.80 -8.48
N CYS A 29 -1.58 -5.52 -8.56
CA CYS A 29 -2.62 -6.30 -7.89
C CYS A 29 -2.60 -7.77 -8.33
N ILE A 30 -2.44 -8.04 -9.62
CA ILE A 30 -2.37 -9.41 -10.16
C ILE A 30 -1.12 -10.13 -9.60
N ILE A 31 0.04 -9.47 -9.64
CA ILE A 31 1.30 -10.04 -9.14
C ILE A 31 1.18 -10.34 -7.64
N ILE A 32 0.66 -9.41 -6.85
CA ILE A 32 0.43 -9.60 -5.41
C ILE A 32 -0.55 -10.75 -5.16
N GLY A 33 -1.63 -10.85 -5.93
CA GLY A 33 -2.60 -11.95 -5.82
C GLY A 33 -1.96 -13.32 -6.07
N ILE A 34 -1.13 -13.44 -7.11
CA ILE A 34 -0.36 -14.66 -7.39
C ILE A 34 0.61 -14.96 -6.23
N MET A 35 1.28 -13.94 -5.70
CA MET A 35 2.25 -14.09 -4.61
C MET A 35 1.59 -14.56 -3.30
N ILE A 36 0.40 -14.04 -2.99
CA ILE A 36 -0.41 -14.48 -1.85
C ILE A 36 -0.88 -15.92 -2.06
N GLY A 37 -1.40 -16.26 -3.25
CA GLY A 37 -1.83 -17.61 -3.58
C GLY A 37 -0.68 -18.63 -3.48
N ALA A 38 0.49 -18.29 -4.02
CA ALA A 38 1.70 -19.10 -3.90
C ALA A 38 2.16 -19.24 -2.44
N SER A 39 2.07 -18.18 -1.64
CA SER A 39 2.39 -18.20 -0.22
C SER A 39 1.46 -19.10 0.58
N ILE A 40 0.14 -19.04 0.33
CA ILE A 40 -0.85 -19.93 0.97
C ILE A 40 -0.59 -21.38 0.56
N TYR A 41 -0.38 -21.64 -0.74
CA TYR A 41 -0.08 -22.97 -1.25
C TYR A 41 1.21 -23.54 -0.64
N ALA A 42 2.28 -22.74 -0.57
CA ALA A 42 3.54 -23.13 0.05
C ALA A 42 3.39 -23.38 1.56
N THR A 43 2.57 -22.61 2.26
CA THR A 43 2.29 -22.78 3.69
C THR A 43 1.50 -24.06 3.97
N ILE A 44 0.53 -24.41 3.11
CA ILE A 44 -0.25 -25.66 3.22
C ILE A 44 0.63 -26.88 2.89
N LYS A 45 1.47 -26.78 1.85
CA LYS A 45 2.26 -27.92 1.34
C LYS A 45 3.54 -28.19 2.14
N ASN A 46 4.23 -27.14 2.59
CA ASN A 46 5.53 -27.24 3.27
C ASN A 46 5.47 -26.87 4.75
N GLY A 47 4.29 -26.52 5.29
CA GLY A 47 4.13 -26.06 6.67
C GLY A 47 4.62 -24.62 6.90
N PHE A 48 4.83 -24.26 8.16
CA PHE A 48 5.26 -22.92 8.60
C PHE A 48 6.69 -22.61 8.08
N SER A 49 6.77 -22.01 6.90
CA SER A 49 8.03 -21.67 6.25
C SER A 49 8.58 -20.34 6.77
N VAL A 50 9.87 -20.08 6.52
CA VAL A 50 10.55 -18.81 6.82
C VAL A 50 9.79 -17.60 6.25
N ILE A 51 9.02 -17.80 5.17
CA ILE A 51 8.12 -16.81 4.56
C ILE A 51 6.93 -16.44 5.47
N SER A 52 6.34 -17.40 6.19
CA SER A 52 5.28 -17.12 7.18
C SER A 52 5.83 -16.40 8.40
N LEU A 53 7.03 -16.77 8.87
CA LEU A 53 7.73 -16.04 9.94
C LEU A 53 8.05 -14.61 9.55
N LEU A 54 8.54 -14.40 8.32
CA LEU A 54 8.82 -13.07 7.78
C LEU A 54 7.54 -12.22 7.71
N SER A 55 6.40 -12.83 7.35
CA SER A 55 5.10 -12.15 7.34
C SER A 55 4.68 -11.68 8.74
N ILE A 56 4.94 -12.48 9.77
CA ILE A 56 4.64 -12.16 11.17
C ILE A 56 5.65 -11.15 11.76
N PHE A 57 6.90 -11.19 11.30
CA PHE A 57 7.96 -10.25 11.72
C PHE A 57 7.59 -8.78 11.42
N PHE A 58 6.79 -8.53 10.39
CA PHE A 58 6.32 -7.19 10.06
C PHE A 58 5.14 -6.70 10.93
N ILE A 59 4.54 -7.53 11.79
CA ILE A 59 3.44 -7.13 12.68
C ILE A 59 3.82 -5.98 13.63
N PRO A 60 4.96 -6.00 14.36
CA PRO A 60 5.37 -4.87 15.20
C PRO A 60 5.59 -3.59 14.38
N MET A 61 6.16 -3.68 13.17
CA MET A 61 6.31 -2.54 12.25
C MET A 61 4.94 -1.97 11.84
N TYR A 62 3.97 -2.84 11.54
CA TYR A 62 2.61 -2.47 11.21
C TYR A 62 1.90 -1.75 12.37
N LEU A 63 2.10 -2.18 13.62
CA LEU A 63 1.54 -1.52 14.80
C LEU A 63 2.09 -0.10 14.97
N ILE A 64 3.38 0.12 14.74
CA ILE A 64 4.01 1.44 14.78
C ILE A 64 3.40 2.35 13.69
N ILE A 65 3.28 1.86 12.46
CA ILE A 65 2.70 2.62 11.34
C ILE A 65 1.23 2.94 11.61
N TRP A 66 0.45 2.00 12.16
CA TRP A 66 -0.93 2.22 12.56
C TRP A 66 -1.04 3.35 13.58
N ASN A 67 -0.18 3.34 14.60
CA ASN A 67 -0.24 4.34 15.66
C ASN A 67 0.03 5.75 15.11
N ASN A 68 1.06 5.89 14.27
CA ASN A 68 1.36 7.13 13.56
C ASN A 68 0.18 7.59 12.67
N TYR A 69 -0.47 6.66 11.95
CA TYR A 69 -1.65 6.97 11.13
C TYR A 69 -2.85 7.46 11.97
N ARG A 70 -3.05 6.88 13.16
CA ARG A 70 -4.08 7.35 14.09
C ARG A 70 -3.79 8.75 14.62
N GLU A 71 -2.54 9.07 14.92
CA GLU A 71 -2.14 10.41 15.37
C GLU A 71 -2.35 11.47 14.28
N VAL A 72 -1.95 11.18 13.04
CA VAL A 72 -2.21 12.08 11.90
C VAL A 72 -3.71 12.32 11.71
N ARG A 73 -4.55 11.30 11.85
CA ARG A 73 -6.02 11.47 11.77
C ARG A 73 -6.64 12.17 12.99
N LYS A 74 -6.00 12.11 14.16
CA LYS A 74 -6.41 12.91 15.33
C LYS A 74 -6.08 14.38 15.11
N GLU A 75 -4.89 14.68 14.59
CA GLU A 75 -4.44 16.04 14.24
C GLU A 75 -5.37 16.69 13.20
N ILE A 76 -5.71 15.97 12.11
CA ILE A 76 -6.65 16.45 11.09
C ILE A 76 -8.04 16.73 11.68
N ARG A 77 -8.51 15.89 12.63
CA ARG A 77 -9.80 16.10 13.29
C ARG A 77 -9.79 17.31 14.23
N SER A 78 -8.71 17.49 14.98
CA SER A 78 -8.54 18.67 15.86
C SER A 78 -8.59 19.97 15.07
N ARG A 79 -7.97 20.02 13.88
CA ARG A 79 -7.98 21.21 13.01
C ARG A 79 -9.27 21.44 12.23
N LYS A 80 -10.09 20.41 12.05
CA LYS A 80 -11.42 20.53 11.43
C LYS A 80 -12.50 20.94 12.45
N SER A 81 -12.19 20.81 13.74
CA SER A 81 -13.07 21.16 14.86
C SER A 81 -12.81 22.57 15.42
N ASN A 82 -11.83 23.28 14.86
CA ASN A 82 -11.48 24.67 15.17
C ASN A 82 -11.72 25.50 13.90
#